data_AF-X0SGM9-F1
#
_entry.id   AF-X0SGM9-F1
#
_cell.length_a   1.000
_cell.length_b   1.000
_cell.length_c   1.000
_cell.angle_alpha   90.00
_cell.angle_beta   90.00
_cell.angle_gamma   90.00
#
_symmetry.space_group_name_H-M   'P 1'
#
loop_
_entity.id
_entity.type
_entity.pdbx_description
1 polymer ?
#
loop_
_entity_poly.entity_id
_entity_poly.type
_entity_poly.pdbx_seq_one_letter_code
_entity_poly.pdbx_strand_id
1 'polypeptide(L)'
;MAQSTLVIAESGSGKSTSGRTLDSKETFWINIANKPLPFKGWRKDYTLISKDNPKGNMTNASSAAGIIKAIQHVNDKMPHIT
;
A
#
# COMPACT_ATOMS: atom_id res chain seq x y z
N MET A 1 2.41 -18.57 -5.95
CA MET A 1 3.71 -18.44 -5.25
C MET A 1 3.84 -17.00 -4.80
N ALA A 2 4.16 -16.74 -3.54
CA ALA A 2 4.40 -15.37 -3.07
C ALA A 2 5.91 -15.05 -3.19
N GLN A 3 6.24 -13.87 -3.73
CA GLN A 3 7.60 -13.33 -3.73
C GLN A 3 7.69 -12.22 -2.69
N SER A 4 8.70 -12.30 -1.81
CA SER A 4 8.95 -11.27 -0.80
C SER A 4 10.22 -10.52 -1.15
N THR A 5 10.11 -9.19 -1.32
CA THR A 5 11.22 -8.32 -1.65
C THR A 5 11.38 -7.27 -0.55
N LEU A 6 12.58 -7.17 0.01
CA LEU A 6 12.93 -6.15 1.00
C LEU A 6 13.90 -5.14 0.37
N VAL A 7 13.50 -3.86 0.34
CA VAL A 7 14.31 -2.75 -0.17
C VAL A 7 14.82 -1.91 1.00
N ILE A 8 16.13 -1.90 1.22
CA ILE A 8 16.79 -1.16 2.31
C ILE A 8 17.71 -0.10 1.71
N ALA A 9 17.62 1.13 2.24
CA ALA A 9 18.49 2.25 1.90
C ALA A 9 18.32 3.38 2.95
N GLU A 10 19.20 4.37 2.93
CA GLU A 10 19.15 5.53 3.84
C GLU A 10 17.89 6.38 3.68
N SER A 11 17.56 7.19 4.69
CA SER A 11 16.45 8.15 4.59
C SER A 11 16.68 9.12 3.41
N GLY A 12 15.63 9.44 2.66
CA GLY A 12 15.73 10.33 1.49
C GLY A 12 16.23 9.66 0.20
N SER A 13 16.65 8.40 0.20
CA SER A 13 17.14 7.69 -0.99
C SER A 13 16.06 7.31 -2.04
N GLY A 14 14.81 7.77 -1.87
CA GLY A 14 13.73 7.51 -2.81
C GLY A 14 13.01 6.16 -2.65
N LYS A 15 13.19 5.42 -1.54
CA LYS A 15 12.53 4.12 -1.30
C LYS A 15 11.02 4.11 -1.53
N SER A 16 10.29 5.09 -0.99
CA SER A 16 8.84 5.18 -1.20
C SER A 16 8.48 5.74 -2.58
N THR A 17 9.39 6.49 -3.20
CA THR A 17 9.22 7.10 -4.53
C THR A 17 9.45 6.10 -5.67
N SER A 18 10.16 4.99 -5.44
CA SER A 18 10.32 3.92 -6.44
C SER A 18 8.99 3.24 -6.77
N GLY A 19 8.09 3.12 -5.79
CA GLY A 19 6.74 2.57 -5.95
C GLY A 19 5.80 3.41 -6.82
N ARG A 20 6.21 4.60 -7.29
CA ARG A 20 5.39 5.46 -8.17
C ARG A 20 5.04 4.83 -9.53
N THR A 21 5.80 3.81 -9.94
CA THR A 21 5.66 3.15 -11.24
C THR A 21 4.79 1.90 -11.18
N LEU A 22 4.35 1.51 -9.99
CA LEU A 22 3.45 0.39 -9.79
C LEU A 22 2.06 0.71 -10.33
N ASP A 23 1.41 -0.26 -10.97
CA ASP A 23 0.02 -0.12 -11.42
C ASP A 23 -0.90 -0.07 -10.19
N SER A 24 -1.63 1.04 -10.04
CA SER A 24 -2.53 1.25 -8.91
C SER A 24 -3.70 0.26 -8.88
N LYS A 25 -4.03 -0.38 -10.02
CA LYS A 25 -5.06 -1.41 -10.08
C LYS A 25 -4.62 -2.72 -9.45
N GLU A 26 -3.33 -3.03 -9.48
CA GLU A 26 -2.79 -4.31 -8.98
C GLU A 26 -1.96 -4.12 -7.71
N THR A 27 -1.98 -2.92 -7.12
CA THR A 27 -1.12 -2.57 -5.97
C THR A 27 -1.93 -2.13 -4.77
N PHE A 28 -1.66 -2.73 -3.61
CA PHE A 28 -2.18 -2.29 -2.31
C PHE A 28 -1.07 -1.67 -1.45
N TRP A 29 -1.31 -0.47 -0.91
CA TRP A 29 -0.36 0.19 -0.02
C TRP A 29 -0.74 0.03 1.45
N ILE A 30 0.19 -0.51 2.25
CA ILE A 30 0.11 -0.46 3.73
C ILE A 30 1.10 0.59 4.22
N ASN A 31 0.60 1.75 4.60
CA ASN A 31 1.41 2.88 5.01
C ASN A 31 1.57 2.94 6.54
N ILE A 32 2.72 2.49 7.01
CA ILE A 32 3.07 2.42 8.44
C ILE A 32 3.34 3.82 9.01
N ALA A 33 3.91 4.72 8.21
CA ALA A 33 4.32 6.05 8.65
C ALA A 33 3.14 7.04 8.78
N ASN A 34 1.97 6.70 8.22
CA ASN A 34 0.81 7.58 8.12
C ASN A 34 1.15 8.94 7.47
N LYS A 35 2.15 8.97 6.58
CA LYS A 35 2.58 10.16 5.84
C LYS A 35 2.10 10.09 4.40
N PRO A 36 1.81 11.23 3.73
CA PRO A 36 1.51 11.24 2.30
C PRO A 36 2.58 10.52 1.48
N LEU A 37 2.18 9.80 0.43
CA LEU A 37 3.12 9.21 -0.50
C LEU A 37 3.93 10.31 -1.23
N PRO A 38 5.25 10.15 -1.40
CA PRO A 38 6.13 11.22 -1.89
C PRO A 38 6.18 11.28 -3.42
N PHE A 39 5.02 11.23 -4.08
CA PHE A 39 4.91 11.40 -5.54
C PHE A 39 3.61 12.08 -5.95
N LYS A 40 3.66 12.90 -6.99
CA LYS A 40 2.51 13.69 -7.47
C LYS A 40 1.39 12.77 -7.95
N GLY A 41 0.13 13.13 -7.69
CA GLY A 41 -1.03 12.39 -8.19
C GLY A 41 -1.47 11.20 -7.33
N TRP A 42 -0.67 10.80 -6.32
CA TRP A 42 -0.94 9.61 -5.51
C TRP A 42 -2.36 9.54 -4.94
N ARG A 43 -2.98 10.67 -4.57
CA ARG A 43 -4.34 10.71 -4.00
C ARG A 43 -5.44 10.27 -4.97
N LYS A 44 -5.19 10.37 -6.28
CA LYS A 44 -6.14 9.94 -7.31
C LYS A 44 -6.06 8.43 -7.51
N ASP A 45 -4.85 7.90 -7.50
CA ASP A 45 -4.57 6.50 -7.82
C ASP A 45 -4.64 5.60 -6.58
N TYR A 46 -4.35 6.15 -5.40
CA TYR A 46 -4.31 5.46 -4.13
C TYR A 46 -5.27 6.11 -3.14
N THR A 47 -6.39 5.43 -2.89
CA THR A 47 -7.46 5.90 -2.00
C THR A 47 -7.56 5.04 -0.76
N LEU A 48 -7.90 5.66 0.37
CA LEU A 48 -8.03 4.94 1.63
C LEU A 48 -9.20 3.97 1.58
N ILE A 49 -8.97 2.75 2.04
CA ILE A 49 -10.03 1.78 2.27
C ILE A 49 -10.82 2.16 3.51
N SER A 50 -12.14 2.22 3.36
CA SER A 50 -13.07 2.49 4.45
C SER A 50 -14.39 1.76 4.19
N LYS A 51 -15.34 1.87 5.12
CA LYS A 51 -16.70 1.34 4.89
C LYS A 51 -17.39 2.03 3.72
N ASP A 52 -17.12 3.32 3.53
CA ASP A 52 -17.70 4.14 2.45
C ASP A 52 -16.94 3.96 1.13
N ASN A 53 -15.65 3.62 1.20
CA ASN A 53 -14.81 3.32 0.04
C ASN A 53 -14.20 1.89 0.15
N PRO A 54 -14.99 0.84 -0.09
CA PRO A 54 -14.50 -0.55 -0.01
C PRO A 54 -13.54 -0.90 -1.15
N LYS A 55 -13.47 -0.07 -2.20
CA LYS A 55 -12.56 -0.24 -3.34
C LYS A 55 -11.22 0.51 -3.16
N GLY A 56 -10.99 1.09 -1.99
CA GLY A 56 -9.71 1.72 -1.67
C GLY A 56 -8.57 0.72 -1.67
N ASN A 57 -7.43 1.11 -2.23
CA ASN A 57 -6.22 0.30 -2.41
C ASN A 57 -5.06 0.79 -1.51
N MET A 58 -5.39 1.48 -0.42
CA MET A 58 -4.42 1.94 0.57
C MET A 58 -5.01 1.90 1.98
N THR A 59 -4.19 1.58 2.97
CA THR A 59 -4.53 1.72 4.39
C THR A 59 -3.36 2.26 5.19
N ASN A 60 -3.66 2.95 6.30
CA ASN A 60 -2.64 3.42 7.25
C ASN A 60 -2.68 2.50 8.48
N ALA A 61 -1.66 1.66 8.65
CA ALA A 61 -1.59 0.71 9.76
C ALA A 61 -0.16 0.64 10.27
N SER A 62 0.04 1.01 11.54
CA SER A 62 1.35 0.97 12.21
C SER A 62 1.53 -0.18 13.18
N SER A 63 0.43 -0.81 13.63
CA SER A 63 0.47 -1.96 14.53
C SER A 63 0.56 -3.27 13.75
N ALA A 64 1.27 -4.25 14.31
CA ALA A 64 1.39 -5.59 13.71
C ALA A 64 0.00 -6.21 13.45
N ALA A 65 -0.92 -6.09 14.42
CA ALA A 65 -2.30 -6.57 14.26
C ALA A 65 -3.05 -5.86 13.12
N GLY A 66 -2.81 -4.57 12.91
CA GLY A 66 -3.40 -3.82 11.80
C GLY A 66 -2.83 -4.24 10.45
N ILE A 67 -1.51 -4.43 10.38
CA ILE A 67 -0.82 -4.89 9.16
C ILE A 67 -1.31 -6.29 8.76
N ILE A 68 -1.39 -7.23 9.71
CA ILE A 68 -1.89 -8.58 9.46
C ILE A 68 -3.33 -8.55 8.93
N LYS A 69 -4.20 -7.74 9.55
CA LYS A 69 -5.58 -7.55 9.08
C LYS A 69 -5.64 -7.00 7.66
N ALA A 70 -4.76 -6.05 7.32
CA ALA A 70 -4.68 -5.50 5.96
C ALA A 70 -4.23 -6.57 4.95
N ILE A 71 -3.22 -7.37 5.28
CA ILE A 71 -2.75 -8.47 4.44
C ILE A 71 -3.86 -9.51 4.22
N GLN A 72 -4.56 -9.91 5.29
CA GLN A 72 -5.70 -10.83 5.19
C GLN A 72 -6.81 -10.26 4.32
N HIS A 73 -7.11 -8.96 4.46
CA HIS A 73 -8.11 -8.30 3.62
C HIS A 73 -7.75 -8.36 2.13
N VAL A 74 -6.49 -8.08 1.78
CA VAL A 74 -6.03 -8.18 0.38
C VAL A 74 -6.22 -9.60 -0.14
N ASN A 75 -5.79 -10.62 0.63
CA ASN A 75 -5.92 -12.02 0.26
C ASN A 75 -7.39 -12.44 0.01
N ASP A 76 -8.31 -12.01 0.88
CA ASP A 76 -9.69 -12.51 0.87
C ASP A 76 -10.64 -11.71 -0.04
N LYS A 77 -10.35 -10.42 -0.24
CA LYS A 77 -11.28 -9.47 -0.90
C LYS A 77 -10.71 -8.84 -2.17
N MET A 78 -9.41 -8.97 -2.44
CA MET A 78 -8.75 -8.32 -3.58
C MET A 78 -8.01 -9.34 -4.46
N PRO A 79 -8.71 -10.27 -5.12
CA PRO A 79 -8.09 -11.32 -5.95
C PRO A 79 -7.39 -10.80 -7.21
N HIS A 80 -7.54 -9.50 -7.52
CA HIS A 80 -6.91 -8.82 -8.65
C HIS A 80 -5.52 -8.27 -8.30
N ILE A 81 -5.15 -8.25 -7.02
CA ILE A 81 -3.83 -7.88 -6.53
C ILE A 81 -3.02 -9.17 -6.45
N THR A 82 -2.08 -9.35 -7.38
CA THR A 82 -1.41 -10.64 -7.66
C THR A 82 0.07 -10.61 -7.30
#